data_AF-A0A934D526-F1
#
_entry.id   AF-A0A934D526-F1
#
_cell.length_a   1.000
_cell.length_b   1.000
_cell.length_c   1.000
_cell.angle_alpha   90.00
_cell.angle_beta   90.00
_cell.angle_gamma   90.00
#
_symmetry.space_group_name_H-M   'P 1'
#
loop_
_entity.id
_entity.type
_entity.pdbx_description
1 polymer ?
#
loop_
_entity_poly.entity_id
_entity_poly.type
_entity_poly.pdbx_seq_one_letter_code
_entity_poly.pdbx_strand_id
1 'polypeptide(L)' 'MSRHVVAALEKTRGRIEGPYGSANLLGVNPHTLRSRMRKLGIDWSKYRGATS' A
#
# COMPACT_ATOMS: atom_id res chain seq x y z
N MET A 1 -9.33 -7.43 6.07
CA MET A 1 -7.89 -7.26 5.74
C MET A 1 -7.65 -6.40 4.49
N SER A 2 -8.31 -6.67 3.35
CA SER A 2 -8.12 -5.90 2.10
C SER A 2 -8.40 -4.40 2.25
N ARG A 3 -9.48 -4.03 2.96
CA ARG A 3 -9.88 -2.64 3.19
C ARG A 3 -8.80 -1.79 3.89
N HIS A 4 -8.01 -2.39 4.78
CA HIS A 4 -6.95 -1.67 5.50
C HIS A 4 -5.76 -1.39 4.58
N VAL A 5 -5.43 -2.32 3.68
CA VAL A 5 -4.37 -2.14 2.68
C VAL A 5 -4.77 -1.08 1.66
N VAL A 6 -6.01 -1.13 1.17
CA VAL A 6 -6.54 -0.13 0.21
C VAL A 6 -6.56 1.26 0.85
N ALA A 7 -7.12 1.42 2.05
CA ALA A 7 -7.16 2.71 2.73
C ALA A 7 -5.76 3.30 3.01
N ALA A 8 -4.79 2.44 3.33
CA ALA A 8 -3.40 2.85 3.48
C ALA A 8 -2.80 3.29 2.13
N LEU A 9 -3.03 2.54 1.05
CA LEU A 9 -2.58 2.89 -0.30
C LEU A 9 -3.18 4.21 -0.80
N GLU A 10 -4.45 4.48 -0.52
CA GLU A 10 -5.12 5.74 -0.85
C GLU A 10 -4.49 6.91 -0.08
N LYS A 11 -4.31 6.76 1.25
CA LYS A 11 -3.64 7.78 2.07
C LYS A 11 -2.21 8.06 1.64
N THR A 12 -1.49 7.05 1.16
CA THR A 12 -0.09 7.19 0.73
C THR A 12 0.10 7.39 -0.76
N ARG A 13 -0.98 7.53 -1.52
CA ARG A 13 -0.94 7.69 -2.99
C ARG A 13 -0.09 6.60 -3.65
N GLY A 14 -0.31 5.35 -3.27
CA GLY A 14 0.40 4.18 -3.82
C GLY A 14 1.86 4.04 -3.37
N ARG A 15 2.29 4.82 -2.37
CA ARG A 15 3.62 4.68 -1.77
C ARG A 15 3.64 3.51 -0.78
N ILE A 16 4.53 2.55 -1.00
CA ILE A 16 4.70 1.39 -0.10
C ILE A 16 5.75 1.68 0.97
N GLU A 17 6.87 2.29 0.57
CA GLU A 17 8.08 2.42 1.38
C GLU A 17 8.36 3.86 1.84
N GLY A 18 9.15 3.98 2.91
CA GLY A 18 9.54 5.25 3.52
C GLY A 18 8.62 5.68 4.68
N PRO A 19 8.93 6.81 5.33
CA PRO A 19 8.21 7.29 6.51
C PRO A 19 6.73 7.57 6.25
N TYR A 20 6.37 7.90 5.00
CA TYR A 20 4.99 8.11 4.55
C TYR A 20 4.45 6.95 3.69
N GLY A 21 5.08 5.77 3.76
CA GLY A 21 4.66 4.57 3.03
C GLY A 21 3.52 3.84 3.73
N SER A 22 2.69 3.13 2.96
CA SER A 22 1.55 2.36 3.49
C SER A 22 2.01 1.27 4.45
N ALA A 23 3.22 0.73 4.27
CA ALA A 23 3.83 -0.22 5.20
C ALA A 23 4.09 0.39 6.58
N ASN A 24 4.62 1.62 6.61
CA ASN A 24 4.87 2.34 7.85
C ASN A 24 3.56 2.71 8.56
N LEU A 25 2.56 3.20 7.80
CA LEU A 25 1.22 3.51 8.34
C LEU A 25 0.50 2.28 8.91
N LEU A 26 0.72 1.11 8.32
CA LEU A 26 0.15 -0.15 8.79
C LEU A 26 1.01 -0.84 9.85
N GLY A 27 2.20 -0.30 10.19
CA GLY A 27 3.13 -0.91 11.14
C GLY A 27 3.65 -2.28 10.69
N VAL A 28 3.71 -2.54 9.39
CA VAL A 28 4.16 -3.81 8.83
C VAL A 28 5.42 -3.62 8.00
N ASN A 29 6.23 -4.67 7.89
CA ASN A 29 7.39 -4.65 7.02
C ASN A 29 6.94 -4.45 5.54
N PRO A 30 7.57 -3.54 4.77
CA PRO A 30 7.21 -3.30 3.37
C PRO A 30 7.23 -4.56 2.49
N HIS A 31 8.16 -5.48 2.76
CA HIS A 31 8.27 -6.75 2.05
C HIS A 31 7.07 -7.66 2.36
N THR A 32 6.61 -7.67 3.62
CA THR A 32 5.40 -8.39 4.02
C THR A 32 4.16 -7.77 3.36
N LEU A 33 4.08 -6.45 3.31
CA LEU A 33 2.97 -5.76 2.67
C LEU A 33 2.89 -6.07 1.17
N ARG A 34 4.02 -6.04 0.45
CA ARG A 34 4.09 -6.45 -0.97
C ARG A 34 3.67 -7.90 -1.18
N SER A 35 4.14 -8.83 -0.34
CA SER A 35 3.74 -10.25 -0.43
C SER A 35 2.23 -10.44 -0.22
N ARG A 36 1.66 -9.75 0.79
CA ARG A 36 0.21 -9.74 1.01
C ARG A 36 -0.56 -9.13 -0.15
N MET A 37 -0.09 -8.01 -0.72
CA MET A 37 -0.69 -7.39 -1.90
C MET A 37 -0.71 -8.35 -3.09
N ARG A 38 0.41 -9.04 -3.37
CA ARG A 38 0.47 -10.10 -4.40
C ARG A 38 -0.53 -11.21 -4.13
N LYS A 39 -0.60 -11.72 -2.89
CA LYS A 39 -1.54 -12.78 -2.50
C LYS A 39 -3.00 -12.35 -2.64
N LEU A 40 -3.30 -11.08 -2.41
CA LEU A 40 -4.63 -10.49 -2.50
C LEU A 40 -4.96 -9.96 -3.91
N GLY A 41 -4.04 -10.04 -4.88
CA GLY A 41 -4.22 -9.46 -6.21
C GLY A 41 -4.33 -7.93 -6.22
N ILE A 42 -3.81 -7.25 -5.20
CA ILE A 42 -3.86 -5.78 -5.10
C ILE A 42 -2.69 -5.18 -5.86
N ASP A 43 -3.01 -4.45 -6.91
CA ASP A 43 -2.04 -3.66 -7.67
C ASP A 43 -1.93 -2.25 -7.08
N TRP A 44 -0.86 -2.00 -6.33
CA TRP A 44 -0.61 -0.69 -5.70
C TRP A 44 -0.17 0.37 -6.71
N SER A 45 0.30 -0.03 -7.90
CA SER A 45 0.73 0.90 -8.95
C SER A 45 -0.44 1.76 -9.42
N LYS A 46 -1.65 1.20 -9.41
CA LYS A 46 -2.91 1.91 -9.70
C LYS A 46 -3.13 3.13 -8.80
N TYR A 47 -2.56 3.12 -7.60
CA TYR A 47 -2.68 4.22 -6.63
C TYR A 47 -1.56 5.26 -6.78
N ARG A 48 -0.49 4.96 -7.54
CA ARG A 48 0.68 5.85 -7.73
C ARG A 48 0.44 6.99 -8.74
N GLY A 49 -0.76 7.11 -9.29
CA GLY A 49 -1.07 8.05 -10.38
C GLY A 49 -2.39 8.80 -10.26
N ALA A 50 -3.08 8.77 -9.11
CA ALA A 50 -4.28 9.58 -8.88
C ALA A 50 -3.89 11.03 -8.57
N THR A 51 -3.25 11.67 -9.54
CA THR A 51 -3.10 13.11 -9.68
C THR A 51 -3.80 13.48 -11.00
N SER A 52 -5.10 13.33 -11.06
CA SER A 52 -6.00 13.93 -12.04
C SER A 52 -7.40 13.97 -11.45
#